data_AF-A0A925NMC3-F1
#
_entry.id   AF-A0A925NMC3-F1
#
_cell.length_a   1.000
_cell.length_b   1.000
_cell.length_c   1.000
_cell.angle_alpha   90.00
_cell.angle_beta   90.00
_cell.angle_gamma   90.00
#
_symmetry.space_group_name_H-M   'P 1'
#
loop_
_entity.id
_entity.type
_entity.pdbx_description
1 polymer ?
#
loop_
_entity_poly.entity_id
_entity_poly.type
_entity_poly.pdbx_seq_one_letter_code
_entity_poly.pdbx_strand_id
1 'polypeptide(L)' 'MNPYARGAQFVIRLTAGGLIMWSVIEIGFYAFATILHRKYSGGFWSWFIMVVPLLTGLILMVKSRSLARKLTEDFDD' A
#
# COMPACT_ATOMS: atom_id res chain seq x y z
N MET A 1 17.13 -20.19 2.92
CA MET A 1 15.89 -19.37 2.95
C MET A 1 14.70 -20.27 2.67
N ASN A 2 13.88 -20.53 3.70
CA ASN A 2 12.69 -21.39 3.64
C ASN A 2 11.81 -20.96 2.43
N PRO A 3 11.39 -21.85 1.51
CA PRO A 3 10.57 -21.48 0.35
C PRO A 3 9.31 -20.70 0.73
N TYR A 4 8.72 -20.98 1.89
CA TYR A 4 7.57 -20.27 2.45
C TYR A 4 7.85 -18.78 2.74
N ALA A 5 9.04 -18.44 3.24
CA ALA A 5 9.41 -17.05 3.52
C ALA A 5 9.55 -16.21 2.23
N ARG A 6 9.99 -16.84 1.13
CA ARG A 6 10.02 -16.19 -0.19
C ARG A 6 8.62 -15.97 -0.75
N GLY A 7 7.72 -16.94 -0.58
CA GLY A 7 6.30 -16.82 -0.94
C GLY A 7 5.59 -15.70 -0.17
N ALA A 8 5.72 -15.69 1.16
CA ALA A 8 5.13 -14.65 2.02
C ALA A 8 5.65 -13.26 1.65
N GLN A 9 6.96 -13.12 1.39
CA GLN A 9 7.55 -11.85 0.97
C GLN A 9 7.01 -11.38 -0.39
N PHE A 10 6.79 -12.30 -1.34
CA PHE A 10 6.22 -11.98 -2.64
C PHE A 10 4.77 -11.48 -2.51
N VAL A 11 3.94 -12.17 -1.73
CA VAL A 11 2.55 -11.77 -1.46
C VAL A 11 2.50 -10.40 -0.79
N ILE A 12 3.31 -10.16 0.25
CA ILE A 12 3.38 -8.86 0.93
C ILE A 12 3.77 -7.74 -0.04
N ARG A 13 4.72 -8.00 -0.94
CA ARG A 13 5.15 -7.02 -1.95
C ARG A 13 4.09 -6.76 -3.02
N LEU A 14 3.34 -7.79 -3.42
CA LEU A 14 2.20 -7.66 -4.32
C LEU A 14 1.11 -6.79 -3.71
N THR A 15 0.72 -7.08 -2.46
CA THR A 15 -0.27 -6.28 -1.73
C THR A 15 0.21 -4.84 -1.53
N ALA A 16 1.48 -4.66 -1.15
CA ALA A 16 2.09 -3.34 -1.02
C ALA A 16 2.06 -2.55 -2.34
N GLY A 17 2.42 -3.20 -3.44
CA GLY A 17 2.36 -2.62 -4.78
C GLY A 17 0.94 -2.23 -5.19
N GLY A 18 -0.05 -3.08 -4.90
CA GLY A 18 -1.46 -2.80 -5.14
C GLY A 18 -1.97 -1.58 -4.38
N LEU A 19 -1.63 -1.45 -3.10
CA LEU A 19 -1.99 -0.30 -2.27
C LEU A 19 -1.35 1.00 -2.79
N ILE A 20 -0.07 0.96 -3.18
CA ILE A 20 0.62 2.12 -3.76
C ILE A 20 -0.03 2.52 -5.09
N MET A 21 -0.26 1.55 -5.98
CA MET A 21 -0.86 1.80 -7.30
C MET A 21 -2.27 2.38 -7.16
N TRP A 22 -3.08 1.84 -6.25
CA TRP A 22 -4.41 2.39 -5.96
C TRP A 22 -4.34 3.85 -5.50
N SER A 23 -3.49 4.16 -4.52
CA SER A 23 -3.33 5.54 -4.04
C SER A 23 -2.81 6.49 -5.12
N VAL A 24 -1.89 6.03 -6.00
CA VAL A 24 -1.41 6.84 -7.12
C VAL A 24 -2.53 7.13 -8.12
N ILE A 25 -3.38 6.14 -8.41
CA ILE A 25 -4.54 6.31 -9.29
C ILE A 25 -5.53 7.31 -8.67
N GLU A 26 -5.85 7.19 -7.38
CA GLU A 26 -6.72 8.17 -6.71
C GLU A 26 -6.13 9.58 -6.75
N ILE A 27 -4.83 9.74 -6.50
CA ILE A 27 -4.15 11.05 -6.59
C ILE A 27 -4.27 11.62 -8.00
N GLY A 28 -4.08 10.79 -9.02
CA GLY A 28 -4.29 11.15 -10.41
C GLY A 28 -5.71 11.60 -10.70
N PHE A 29 -6.72 10.85 -10.23
CA PHE A 29 -8.13 11.21 -10.39
C PHE A 29 -8.49 12.49 -9.66
N TYR A 30 -7.99 12.70 -8.44
CA TYR A 30 -8.22 13.94 -7.68
C TYR A 30 -7.58 15.14 -8.37
N ALA A 31 -6.34 15.03 -8.85
CA ALA A 31 -5.67 16.09 -9.59
C ALA A 31 -6.42 16.42 -10.89
N PHE A 32 -6.82 15.39 -11.65
CA PHE A 32 -7.59 15.55 -12.88
C PHE A 32 -8.96 16.20 -12.62
N ALA A 33 -9.68 15.74 -11.59
CA ALA A 33 -10.97 16.28 -11.19
C ALA A 33 -10.86 17.73 -10.67
N THR A 34 -9.76 18.08 -9.99
CA THR A 34 -9.49 19.45 -9.52
C THR A 34 -9.22 20.41 -10.68
N ILE A 35 -8.55 19.93 -11.74
CA ILE A 35 -8.30 20.71 -12.97
C ILE A 35 -9.60 20.89 -13.78
N LEU A 36 -10.42 19.84 -13.91
CA LEU A 36 -11.66 19.87 -14.69
C LEU A 36 -12.81 20.61 -14.00
N HIS A 37 -12.95 20.41 -12.69
CA HIS A 37 -14.01 20.98 -11.87
C HIS A 37 -13.37 21.64 -10.65
N ARG A 38 -13.32 22.98 -10.64
CA ARG A 38 -12.84 23.84 -9.53
C ARG A 38 -13.52 23.63 -8.16
N LYS A 39 -14.35 22.59 -8.00
CA LYS A 39 -15.10 22.24 -6.79
C LYS A 39 -14.92 20.77 -6.43
N TYR A 40 -13.69 20.37 -6.11
CA TYR A 40 -13.52 19.30 -5.13
C TYR A 40 -13.02 19.95 -3.85
N SER A 41 -13.94 20.25 -2.93
CA SER A 41 -13.57 20.50 -1.54
C SER A 41 -13.13 19.15 -0.98
N GLY A 42 -11.86 18.79 -1.21
CA GLY A 42 -11.23 17.62 -0.63
C GLY A 42 -11.23 17.78 0.88
N GLY A 43 -12.29 17.30 1.52
CA GLY A 43 -12.40 17.28 2.96
C GLY A 43 -11.25 16.44 3.54
N PHE A 44 -10.88 16.70 4.79
CA PHE A 44 -9.84 15.96 5.51
C PHE A 44 -9.91 14.44 5.32
N TRP A 45 -11.13 13.89 5.21
CA TRP A 45 -11.40 12.47 4.93
C TRP A 45 -10.92 11.97 3.57
N SER A 46 -11.03 12.75 2.49
CA SER A 46 -10.55 12.32 1.17
C SER A 46 -9.02 12.22 1.16
N TRP A 47 -8.35 13.15 1.84
CA TRP A 47 -6.90 13.13 1.98
C TRP A 47 -6.41 11.90 2.77
N PHE A 48 -7.15 11.53 3.82
CA PHE A 48 -6.84 10.35 4.64
C PHE A 48 -6.93 9.05 3.84
N ILE A 49 -7.96 8.89 3.01
CA ILE A 49 -8.15 7.71 2.15
C ILE A 49 -7.06 7.60 1.07
N MET A 50 -6.48 8.72 0.64
CA MET A 50 -5.39 8.70 -0.34
C MET A 50 -4.03 8.41 0.27
N VAL A 51 -3.73 9.05 1.41
CA VAL A 51 -2.39 9.04 2.03
C VAL A 51 -2.14 7.82 2.89
N VAL A 52 -3.16 7.32 3.62
CA VAL A 52 -2.99 6.15 4.49
C VAL A 52 -2.61 4.90 3.70
N PRO A 53 -3.32 4.51 2.62
CA PRO A 53 -2.96 3.31 1.87
C PRO A 53 -1.59 3.43 1.20
N LEU A 54 -1.19 4.64 0.80
CA LEU A 54 0.13 4.91 0.24
C LEU A 54 1.23 4.68 1.27
N LEU A 55 1.09 5.26 2.47
CA LEU A 55 2.03 5.06 3.58
C LEU A 55 2.06 3.60 4.03
N THR A 56 0.91 2.94 4.15
CA THR A 56 0.81 1.53 4.49
C THR A 56 1.51 0.66 3.44
N GLY A 57 1.27 0.89 2.15
CA GLY A 57 1.94 0.20 1.06
C GLY A 57 3.46 0.39 1.11
N LEU A 58 3.93 1.61 1.38
CA LEU A 58 5.35 1.93 1.48
C LEU A 58 6.03 1.22 2.67
N ILE A 59 5.37 1.23 3.84
CA ILE A 59 5.83 0.52 5.05
C ILE A 59 5.89 -0.99 4.80
N LEU A 60 4.86 -1.57 4.18
CA LEU A 60 4.83 -2.99 3.83
C LEU A 60 5.94 -3.36 2.86
N MET A 61 6.26 -2.48 1.89
CA MET A 61 7.34 -2.72 0.95
C MET A 61 8.71 -2.74 1.64
N VAL A 62 8.99 -1.73 2.48
CA VAL A 62 10.24 -1.58 3.24
C VAL A 62 10.40 -2.72 4.26
N LYS A 63 9.34 -3.02 5.03
CA LYS A 63 9.36 -4.05 6.06
C LYS A 63 9.03 -5.47 5.56
N SER A 64 8.86 -5.66 4.24
CA SER A 64 8.44 -6.94 3.65
C SER A 64 9.29 -8.13 4.09
N ARG A 65 10.61 -7.97 4.24
CA ARG A 65 11.50 -9.04 4.72
C ARG A 65 11.30 -9.39 6.19
N SER A 66 11.09 -8.39 7.04
CA SER A 66 10.87 -8.60 8.48
C SER A 66 9.49 -9.18 8.75
N LEU A 67 8.47 -8.71 8.02
CA LEU A 67 7.11 -9.23 8.09
C LEU A 67 7.03 -10.66 7.58
N ALA A 68 7.66 -10.96 6.44
CA ALA A 68 7.70 -12.32 5.91
C ALA A 68 8.37 -13.30 6.88
N ARG A 69 9.46 -12.87 7.54
CA ARG A 69 10.12 -13.68 8.58
C ARG A 69 9.20 -13.96 9.76
N LYS A 70 8.59 -12.93 10.34
CA LYS A 70 7.63 -13.08 11.45
C LYS A 70 6.46 -13.97 11.09
N LEU A 71 5.88 -13.78 9.90
CA LEU A 71 4.76 -14.60 9.44
C LEU A 71 5.13 -16.07 9.36
N THR A 72 6.33 -16.40 8.90
CA THR A 72 6.78 -17.80 8.80
C THR A 72 7.32 -18.37 10.10
N GLU A 73 7.76 -17.53 11.03
CA GLU A 73 8.16 -17.95 12.39
C GLU A 73 6.97 -18.60 13.11
N ASP A 74 5.78 -18.01 13.00
CA ASP A 74 4.53 -18.54 13.58
C ASP A 74 4.04 -19.87 12.94
N PHE A 75 4.62 -20.32 11.82
CA PHE A 75 4.25 -21.58 11.14
C PHE A 75 5.32 -22.68 11.25
N ASP A 76 6.53 -22.36 11.73
CA ASP A 76 7.61 -23.34 11.96
C ASP A 76 7.62 -23.86 13.42
N ASP A 77 6.80 -23.29 14.32
CA ASP A 77 6.47 -23.80 15.67
C ASP A 77 5.29 -24.80 15.64
#